data_AF-A0A431WQD8-F1
#
_entry.id   AF-A0A431WQD8-F1
#
_cell.length_a   1.000
_cell.length_b   1.000
_cell.length_c   1.000
_cell.angle_alpha   90.00
_cell.angle_beta   90.00
_cell.angle_gamma   90.00
#
_symmetry.space_group_name_H-M   'P 1'
#
loop_
_entity.id
_entity.type
_entity.pdbx_description
1 polymer ?
#
loop_
_entity_poly.entity_id
_entity_poly.type
_entity_poly.pdbx_seq_one_letter_code
_entity_poly.pdbx_strand_id
1 'polypeptide(L)'
;MKKVKQTLKSHYPFYVVFVGAIVGIVKSYREAKQRTEGYPYGRCEGFHTLKEAQDTFNRHANSLRDPNAEFKWDFTAPPRGNNC
;
A
#
# COMPACT_ATOMS: atom_id res chain seq x y z
N MET A 1 -32.99 -17.82 3.67
CA MET A 1 -32.53 -16.55 3.06
C MET A 1 -31.16 -16.77 2.44
N LYS A 2 -31.06 -17.02 1.13
CA LYS A 2 -29.77 -17.23 0.46
C LYS A 2 -29.17 -15.85 0.18
N LYS A 3 -28.17 -15.41 0.95
CA LYS A 3 -27.38 -14.22 0.62
C LYS A 3 -26.66 -14.51 -0.70
N VAL A 4 -27.20 -14.00 -1.80
CA VAL A 4 -26.54 -13.98 -3.10
C VAL A 4 -25.24 -13.20 -2.89
N LYS A 5 -24.12 -13.91 -2.85
CA LYS A 5 -22.79 -13.29 -2.87
C LYS A 5 -22.68 -12.65 -4.25
N GLN A 6 -23.05 -11.37 -4.36
CA GLN A 6 -22.79 -10.58 -5.55
C GLN A 6 -21.29 -10.70 -5.85
N THR A 7 -20.95 -11.47 -6.87
CA THR A 7 -19.58 -11.57 -7.36
C THR A 7 -19.30 -10.22 -7.99
N LEU A 8 -18.59 -9.35 -7.28
CA LEU A 8 -18.13 -8.07 -7.81
C LEU A 8 -17.38 -8.37 -9.10
N LYS A 9 -18.04 -8.12 -10.23
CA LYS A 9 -17.52 -8.42 -11.56
C LYS A 9 -16.38 -7.45 -11.77
N SER A 10 -15.18 -7.96 -11.57
CA SER A 10 -13.96 -7.20 -11.63
C SER A 10 -13.69 -6.84 -13.08
N HIS A 11 -13.79 -5.55 -13.45
CA HIS A 11 -13.49 -5.08 -14.80
C HIS A 11 -12.03 -5.35 -15.18
N TYR A 12 -11.16 -5.37 -14.18
CA TYR A 12 -9.73 -5.55 -14.37
C TYR A 12 -9.28 -6.96 -13.92
N PRO A 13 -8.39 -7.63 -14.68
CA PRO A 13 -7.79 -8.90 -14.32
C PRO A 13 -6.68 -8.79 -13.26
N PHE A 14 -6.01 -7.64 -13.15
CA PHE A 14 -4.93 -7.41 -12.18
C PHE A 14 -5.21 -6.19 -11.32
N TYR A 15 -4.80 -6.23 -10.05
CA TYR A 15 -4.88 -5.11 -9.13
C TYR A 15 -3.55 -4.90 -8.44
N VAL A 16 -3.18 -3.65 -8.25
CA VAL A 16 -2.02 -3.25 -7.48
C VAL A 16 -2.49 -2.61 -6.19
N VAL A 17 -1.98 -3.11 -5.06
CA VAL A 17 -2.18 -2.52 -3.73
C VAL A 17 -0.97 -1.66 -3.42
N PHE A 18 -1.17 -0.34 -3.38
CA PHE A 18 -0.14 0.64 -3.06
C PHE A 18 -0.03 0.91 -1.57
N VAL A 19 -1.19 0.97 -0.89
CA VAL A 19 -1.28 1.28 0.54
C VAL A 19 -2.29 0.32 1.16
N GLY A 20 -1.84 -0.45 2.15
CA GLY A 20 -2.64 -1.44 2.87
C GLY A 20 -1.77 -2.31 3.78
N ALA A 21 -2.37 -3.33 4.36
CA ALA A 21 -1.68 -4.31 5.22
C ALA A 21 -0.56 -5.03 4.47
N ILE A 22 -0.82 -5.39 3.21
CA ILE A 22 0.12 -6.08 2.33
C ILE A 22 0.07 -5.39 0.97
N VAL A 23 1.19 -4.79 0.59
CA VAL A 23 1.39 -4.18 -0.74
C VAL A 23 1.79 -5.24 -1.76
N GLY A 24 1.37 -5.08 -3.02
CA GLY A 24 1.71 -6.00 -4.08
C GLY A 24 0.66 -6.11 -5.19
N ILE A 25 0.92 -7.00 -6.16
CA ILE A 25 0.06 -7.23 -7.31
C ILE A 25 -0.77 -8.49 -7.07
N VAL A 26 -2.07 -8.39 -7.27
CA VAL A 26 -3.04 -9.43 -6.94
C VAL A 26 -4.00 -9.62 -8.12
N LYS A 27 -4.44 -10.86 -8.35
CA LYS A 27 -5.34 -11.17 -9.49
C LYS A 27 -6.83 -11.05 -9.16
N SER A 28 -7.15 -10.54 -7.96
CA SER A 28 -8.52 -10.47 -7.48
C SER A 28 -8.78 -9.19 -6.69
N TYR A 29 -9.81 -8.45 -7.09
CA TYR A 29 -10.26 -7.26 -6.36
C TYR A 29 -10.64 -7.57 -4.91
N ARG A 30 -11.23 -8.74 -4.64
CA ARG A 30 -11.61 -9.12 -3.27
C ARG A 30 -10.39 -9.23 -2.37
N GLU A 31 -9.30 -9.79 -2.89
CA GLU A 31 -8.05 -9.93 -2.16
C GLU A 31 -7.35 -8.57 -1.99
N ALA A 32 -7.42 -7.69 -3.00
CA ALA A 32 -6.96 -6.31 -2.88
C ALA A 32 -7.72 -5.57 -1.76
N LYS A 33 -9.06 -5.66 -1.80
CA LYS A 33 -9.94 -4.99 -0.85
C LYS A 33 -9.69 -5.47 0.58
N GLN A 34 -9.58 -6.78 0.81
CA GLN A 34 -9.26 -7.33 2.12
C GLN A 34 -7.91 -6.84 2.66
N ARG A 35 -6.93 -6.61 1.78
CA ARG A 35 -5.62 -6.06 2.19
C ARG A 35 -5.66 -4.56 2.48
N THR A 36 -6.58 -3.82 1.86
CA THR A 36 -6.75 -2.37 2.08
C THR A 36 -7.75 -2.03 3.19
N GLU A 37 -8.67 -2.95 3.50
CA GLU A 37 -9.75 -2.74 4.45
C GLU A 37 -9.18 -2.59 5.87
N GLY A 38 -9.54 -1.49 6.53
CA GLY A 38 -9.03 -1.14 7.86
C GLY A 38 -7.76 -0.28 7.89
N TYR A 39 -7.13 0.00 6.72
CA TYR A 39 -6.00 0.92 6.66
C TYR A 39 -6.44 2.36 6.29
N PRO A 40 -6.03 3.38 7.06
CA PRO A 40 -6.22 4.75 6.63
C PRO A 40 -5.45 4.96 5.32
N TYR A 41 -6.12 5.57 4.33
CA TYR A 41 -5.60 5.79 2.97
C TYR A 41 -5.34 4.52 2.14
N GLY A 42 -6.07 3.43 2.39
CA GLY A 42 -6.02 2.23 1.56
C GLY A 42 -6.22 2.55 0.07
N ARG A 43 -5.17 2.32 -0.75
CA ARG A 43 -5.18 2.63 -2.19
C ARG A 43 -4.87 1.36 -2.99
N CYS A 44 -5.80 1.01 -3.86
CA CYS A 44 -5.63 -0.04 -4.87
C CYS A 44 -6.15 0.42 -6.24
N GLU A 45 -5.50 -0.02 -7.31
CA GLU A 45 -5.87 0.33 -8.69
C GLU A 45 -5.85 -0.92 -9.57
N GLY A 46 -6.76 -0.99 -10.54
CA GLY A 46 -6.93 -2.14 -11.43
C GLY A 46 -6.29 -1.91 -12.80
N PHE A 47 -5.69 -2.96 -13.36
CA PHE A 47 -4.99 -2.93 -14.65
C PHE A 47 -5.38 -4.13 -15.52
N HIS A 48 -5.33 -3.93 -16.84
CA HIS A 48 -5.61 -4.97 -17.83
C HIS A 48 -4.41 -5.89 -18.08
N THR A 49 -3.20 -5.38 -17.91
CA THR A 49 -1.96 -6.13 -18.16
C THR A 49 -1.10 -6.24 -16.90
N LEU A 50 -0.40 -7.37 -16.76
CA LEU A 50 0.56 -7.58 -15.66
C LEU A 50 1.73 -6.61 -15.76
N LYS A 51 2.16 -6.26 -16.98
CA LYS A 51 3.25 -5.32 -17.24
C LYS A 51 2.93 -3.91 -16.74
N GLU A 52 1.72 -3.38 -17.00
CA GLU A 52 1.30 -2.08 -16.43
C GLU A 52 1.18 -2.12 -14.92
N ALA A 53 0.63 -3.20 -14.37
CA ALA A 53 0.52 -3.38 -12.93
C ALA A 53 1.92 -3.35 -12.26
N GLN A 54 2.89 -4.04 -12.84
CA GLN A 54 4.24 -4.12 -12.31
C GLN A 54 5.04 -2.84 -12.48
N ASP A 55 4.89 -2.16 -13.61
CA ASP A 55 5.47 -0.84 -13.84
C ASP A 55 4.93 0.19 -12.83
N THR A 56 3.61 0.21 -12.65
CA THR A 56 2.97 1.15 -11.71
C THR A 56 3.32 0.82 -10.27
N PHE A 57 3.37 -0.47 -9.91
CA PHE A 57 3.87 -0.90 -8.60
C PHE A 57 5.31 -0.47 -8.39
N ASN A 58 6.21 -0.65 -9.37
CA ASN A 58 7.62 -0.26 -9.25
C ASN A 58 7.81 1.26 -9.15
N ARG A 59 7.03 2.04 -9.90
CA ARG A 59 7.00 3.51 -9.80
C ARG A 59 6.58 4.00 -8.43
N HIS A 60 5.59 3.35 -7.80
CA HIS A 60 5.07 3.75 -6.50
C HIS A 60 5.78 3.09 -5.30
N ALA A 61 6.38 1.91 -5.48
CA ALA A 61 7.15 1.22 -4.43
C ALA A 61 8.45 1.95 -4.10
N ASN A 62 9.01 2.70 -5.06
CA ASN A 62 10.27 3.42 -4.92
C ASN A 62 10.18 4.78 -4.22
N SER A 63 9.00 5.28 -3.81
CA SER A 63 8.93 6.67 -3.36
C SER A 63 9.22 6.91 -1.87
N LEU A 64 9.12 5.91 -0.97
CA LEU A 64 9.20 6.17 0.48
C LEU A 64 9.71 5.03 1.39
N ARG A 65 10.14 3.89 0.84
CA ARG A 65 10.61 2.78 1.66
C ARG A 65 11.98 2.34 1.20
N ASP A 66 13.00 3.10 1.56
CA ASP A 66 14.33 2.54 1.71
C ASP A 66 14.24 1.46 2.80
N PRO A 67 14.36 0.16 2.49
CA PRO A 67 14.38 -0.89 3.53
C PRO A 67 15.60 -0.75 4.45
N ASN A 68 16.59 0.04 4.03
CA ASN A 68 17.79 0.43 4.76
C ASN A 68 17.74 1.87 5.29
N ALA A 69 16.64 2.62 5.13
CA ALA A 69 16.51 3.89 5.84
C ALA A 69 16.35 3.58 7.31
N GLU A 70 17.46 3.70 8.03
CA GLU A 70 17.45 3.70 9.48
C GLU A 70 16.49 4.79 9.95
N PHE A 71 15.50 4.37 10.72
CA PHE A 71 14.56 5.26 11.37
C PHE A 71 15.34 6.11 12.39
N LYS A 72 15.77 7.30 11.99
CA LYS A 72 16.49 8.23 12.87
C LYS A 72 15.49 9.00 13.73
N TRP A 73 15.44 8.65 15.02
CA TRP A 73 14.83 9.49 16.05
C TRP A 73 15.80 10.63 16.37
N ASP A 74 15.69 11.74 15.67
CA ASP A 74 16.43 12.96 16.01
C ASP A 74 15.75 13.69 17.20
N PHE A 75 15.67 13.04 18.36
CA PHE A 75 15.46 13.76 19.62
C PHE A 75 16.81 14.28 20.13
N THR A 76 17.36 15.28 19.44
CA THR A 76 18.52 16.02 19.96
C THR A 76 18.01 16.93 21.07
N ALA A 77 18.28 16.59 22.33
CA ALA A 77 17.93 17.44 23.45
C ALA A 77 18.54 18.83 23.24
N PRO A 78 17.77 19.93 23.39
CA PRO A 78 18.33 21.27 23.25
C PRO A 78 19.48 21.44 24.24
N PRO A 79 20.57 22.14 23.87
CA PRO A 79 21.67 22.36 24.79
C PRO A 79 21.09 23.06 26.03
N ARG A 80 21.13 22.36 27.17
CA ARG A 80 20.85 22.98 28.46
C ARG A 80 21.96 24.01 28.66
N GLY A 81 21.63 25.29 28.50
CA GLY A 81 22.56 26.38 28.76
C GLY A 81 23.14 26.20 30.16
N ASN A 82 24.47 26.13 30.24
CA ASN A 82 25.17 26.16 31.52
C ASN A 82 24.90 27.52 32.16
N ASN A 83 24.05 27.55 33.18
CA ASN A 83 24.05 28.63 34.15
C ASN A 83 25.20 28.36 35.13
N CYS A 84 26.30 29.07 34.95
CA CYS A 84 27.28 29.36 35.98
C CYS A 84 27.81 30.78 35.77
#